data_AF-A0A954YX13-F1
#
_entry.id   AF-A0A954YX13-F1
#
_cell.length_a   1.000
_cell.length_b   1.000
_cell.length_c   1.000
_cell.angle_alpha   90.00
_cell.angle_beta   90.00
_cell.angle_gamma   90.00
#
_symmetry.space_group_name_H-M   'P 1'
#
loop_
_entity.id
_entity.type
_entity.pdbx_description
1 polymer ?
#
loop_
_entity_poly.entity_id
_entity_poly.type
_entity_poly.pdbx_seq_one_letter_code
_entity_poly.pdbx_strand_id
1 'polypeptide(L)'
;MQLEEFVPITAASIEEVLRQRFGYSEEGYDDERRTRPRWPFPGTVELWIPDESGEEEYVLAKALNLSPKGVAILSDDELSIGMTLSIAIHQPETTFVGKAIVRHRTENHRGHRVGLEFIL
;
A
#
# COMPACT_ATOMS: atom_id res chain seq x y z
N MET A 1 -22.53 10.63 -11.75
CA MET A 1 -21.21 10.01 -11.93
C MET A 1 -20.22 10.91 -11.20
N GLN A 2 -19.85 10.55 -9.96
CA GLN A 2 -18.77 11.27 -9.28
C GLN A 2 -17.47 10.85 -9.95
N LEU A 3 -16.62 11.82 -10.29
CA LEU A 3 -15.28 11.55 -10.81
C LEU A 3 -14.47 10.89 -9.70
N GLU A 4 -13.79 9.80 -10.00
CA GLU A 4 -12.79 9.24 -9.10
C GLU A 4 -11.67 10.28 -8.93
N GLU A 5 -11.44 10.72 -7.69
CA GLU A 5 -10.39 11.68 -7.39
C GLU A 5 -9.05 10.94 -7.24
N PHE A 6 -8.05 11.34 -8.02
CA PHE A 6 -6.68 10.86 -7.85
C PHE A 6 -6.00 11.73 -6.79
N VAL A 7 -5.70 11.12 -5.65
CA VAL A 7 -5.14 11.81 -4.48
C VAL A 7 -3.70 11.32 -4.25
N PRO A 8 -2.72 12.23 -4.09
CA PRO A 8 -1.37 11.81 -3.73
C PRO A 8 -1.36 11.03 -2.40
N ILE A 9 -0.56 9.97 -2.35
CA ILE A 9 -0.28 9.26 -1.11
C ILE A 9 0.51 10.20 -0.18
N THR A 10 -0.13 10.56 0.92
CA THR A 10 0.47 11.27 2.05
C THR A 10 0.02 10.56 3.32
N ALA A 11 0.75 10.73 4.42
CA ALA A 11 0.27 10.21 5.71
C ALA A 11 -1.13 10.75 6.05
N ALA A 12 -1.38 12.03 5.79
CA ALA A 12 -2.65 12.70 6.07
C ALA A 12 -3.81 12.13 5.23
N SER A 13 -3.62 11.95 3.91
CA SER A 13 -4.67 11.45 3.02
C SER A 13 -5.06 10.00 3.34
N ILE A 14 -4.09 9.17 3.71
CA ILE A 14 -4.35 7.79 4.17
C ILE A 14 -5.01 7.78 5.56
N GLU A 15 -4.54 8.61 6.50
CA GLU A 15 -5.16 8.71 7.84
C GLU A 15 -6.63 9.12 7.76
N GLU A 16 -6.97 10.08 6.89
CA GLU A 16 -8.34 10.54 6.72
C GLU A 16 -9.26 9.40 6.30
N VAL A 17 -8.88 8.59 5.31
CA VAL A 17 -9.66 7.42 4.90
C VAL A 17 -9.74 6.37 6.01
N LEU A 18 -8.63 6.11 6.70
CA LEU A 18 -8.60 5.17 7.80
C LEU A 18 -9.54 5.62 8.95
N ARG A 19 -9.60 6.93 9.24
CA ARG A 19 -10.52 7.50 10.22
C ARG A 19 -11.97 7.38 9.78
N GLN A 20 -12.27 7.83 8.56
CA GLN A 20 -13.64 7.88 8.03
C GLN A 20 -14.28 6.50 7.90
N ARG A 21 -13.51 5.49 7.47
CA ARG A 21 -14.05 4.15 7.17
C ARG A 21 -13.90 3.14 8.28
N PHE A 22 -12.83 3.25 9.05
CA PHE A 22 -12.44 2.21 9.99
C PHE A 22 -12.34 2.72 11.43
N GLY A 23 -12.57 4.01 11.70
CA GLY A 23 -12.47 4.56 13.05
C GLY A 23 -11.03 4.58 13.57
N TYR A 24 -10.04 4.73 12.69
CA TYR A 24 -8.63 4.83 13.06
C TYR A 24 -8.41 5.90 14.14
N SER A 25 -7.68 5.52 15.19
CA SER A 25 -7.08 6.46 16.14
C SER A 25 -5.64 6.02 16.44
N GLU A 26 -4.76 6.97 16.76
CA GLU A 26 -3.41 6.67 17.23
C GLU A 26 -3.38 6.31 18.73
N GLU A 27 -4.49 6.52 19.45
CA GLU A 27 -4.57 6.32 20.89
C GLU A 27 -4.48 4.83 21.25
N GLY A 28 -3.51 4.47 22.10
CA GLY A 28 -3.38 3.14 22.70
C GLY A 28 -2.66 2.07 21.87
N TYR A 29 -2.03 2.42 20.75
CA TYR A 29 -1.18 1.48 20.00
C TYR A 29 0.29 1.57 20.46
N ASP A 30 0.68 0.67 21.35
CA ASP A 30 2.06 0.56 21.86
C ASP A 30 2.65 -0.81 21.45
N ASP A 31 3.24 -0.87 20.26
CA ASP A 31 3.96 -2.03 19.74
C ASP A 31 5.41 -1.62 19.53
N GLU A 32 6.35 -2.24 20.26
CA GLU A 32 7.77 -1.86 20.32
C GLU A 32 8.46 -1.79 18.95
N ARG A 33 7.90 -2.44 17.91
CA ARG A 33 8.46 -2.42 16.54
C ARG A 33 7.59 -1.67 15.54
N ARG A 34 6.34 -1.31 15.89
CA ARG A 34 5.40 -0.67 14.97
C ARG A 34 4.88 0.63 15.56
N THR A 35 5.19 1.72 14.86
CA THR A 35 4.76 3.06 15.27
C THR A 35 3.29 3.36 14.97
N ARG A 36 2.59 2.55 14.15
CA ARG A 36 1.19 2.79 13.74
C ARG A 36 0.39 1.49 13.53
N PRO A 37 -0.92 1.47 13.83
CA PRO A 37 -1.77 0.31 13.60
C PRO A 37 -2.00 0.05 12.11
N ARG A 38 -2.25 -1.23 11.77
CA ARG A 38 -2.56 -1.69 10.41
C ARG A 38 -3.99 -2.19 10.36
N TRP A 39 -4.83 -1.51 9.58
CA TRP A 39 -6.24 -1.85 9.46
C TRP A 39 -6.45 -2.84 8.32
N PRO A 40 -7.28 -3.90 8.50
CA PRO A 40 -7.68 -4.76 7.40
C PRO A 40 -8.24 -3.92 6.25
N PHE A 41 -7.67 -4.10 5.05
CA PHE A 41 -8.01 -3.28 3.90
C PHE A 41 -8.04 -4.16 2.65
N PRO A 42 -9.16 -4.84 2.37
CA PRO A 42 -9.32 -5.59 1.14
C PRO A 42 -9.56 -4.60 0.00
N GLY A 43 -8.53 -4.36 -0.81
CA GLY A 43 -8.59 -3.48 -1.97
C GLY A 43 -7.66 -3.95 -3.07
N THR A 44 -7.92 -3.51 -4.30
CA THR A 44 -6.99 -3.71 -5.41
C THR A 44 -5.88 -2.67 -5.33
N VAL A 45 -4.66 -3.13 -5.56
CA VAL A 45 -3.46 -2.29 -5.65
C VAL A 45 -2.85 -2.52 -7.02
N GLU A 46 -2.64 -1.43 -7.75
CA GLU A 46 -1.87 -1.44 -8.99
C GLU A 46 -0.42 -1.06 -8.69
N LEU A 47 0.51 -1.75 -9.32
CA LEU A 47 1.94 -1.54 -9.19
C LEU A 47 2.52 -1.35 -10.59
N TRP A 48 3.48 -0.42 -10.68
CA TRP A 48 4.32 -0.26 -11.86
C TRP A 48 5.76 -0.51 -11.42
N ILE A 49 6.28 -1.67 -11.82
CA ILE A 49 7.56 -2.21 -11.39
C ILE A 49 8.61 -1.81 -12.43
N PRO A 50 9.63 -1.02 -12.07
CA PRO A 50 10.68 -0.67 -13.02
C PRO A 50 11.61 -1.88 -13.25
N ASP A 51 11.96 -2.12 -14.50
CA ASP A 51 13.00 -3.06 -14.90
C ASP A 51 14.40 -2.39 -14.89
N GLU A 52 15.43 -3.14 -15.32
CA GLU A 52 16.81 -2.61 -15.40
C GLU A 52 16.98 -1.48 -16.42
N SER A 53 16.08 -1.37 -17.40
CA SER A 53 16.07 -0.34 -18.44
C SER A 53 15.26 0.91 -18.04
N GLY A 54 14.47 0.81 -16.96
CA GLY A 54 13.55 1.84 -16.49
C GLY A 54 12.16 1.78 -17.13
N GLU A 55 11.87 0.73 -17.92
CA GLU A 55 10.51 0.44 -18.35
C GLU A 55 9.70 -0.11 -17.18
N GLU A 56 8.42 0.25 -17.11
CA GLU A 56 7.54 -0.16 -16.02
C GLU A 56 6.62 -1.31 -16.44
N GLU A 57 6.71 -2.43 -15.74
CA GLU A 57 5.78 -3.56 -15.84
C GLU A 57 4.58 -3.33 -14.92
N TYR A 58 3.37 -3.47 -15.47
CA TYR A 58 2.13 -3.33 -14.71
C TYR A 58 1.75 -4.64 -14.02
N VAL A 59 1.54 -4.58 -12.70
CA VAL A 59 1.15 -5.72 -11.86
C VAL A 59 -0.05 -5.38 -10.99
N LEU A 60 -0.97 -6.33 -10.86
CA LEU A 60 -2.09 -6.26 -9.93
C LEU A 60 -1.78 -7.04 -8.64
N ALA A 61 -2.10 -6.43 -7.51
CA ALA A 61 -1.95 -7.04 -6.20
C ALA A 61 -3.18 -6.78 -5.33
N LYS A 62 -3.32 -7.57 -4.27
CA LYS A 62 -4.39 -7.42 -3.29
C LYS A 62 -3.84 -6.80 -2.00
N ALA A 63 -4.38 -5.66 -1.58
CA ALA A 63 -4.13 -5.14 -0.25
C ALA A 63 -4.67 -6.10 0.83
N LEU A 64 -3.86 -6.31 1.86
CA LEU A 64 -4.18 -7.09 3.05
C LEU A 64 -4.47 -6.17 4.24
N ASN A 65 -3.67 -5.11 4.36
CA ASN A 65 -3.87 -4.06 5.36
C ASN A 65 -3.24 -2.76 4.91
N LEU A 66 -3.70 -1.66 5.50
CA LEU A 66 -3.22 -0.31 5.24
C LEU A 66 -2.87 0.39 6.54
N SER A 67 -1.83 1.22 6.48
CA SER A 67 -1.41 2.15 7.52
C SER A 67 -0.95 3.45 6.86
N PRO A 68 -0.85 4.56 7.59
CA PRO A 68 -0.40 5.83 7.01
C PRO A 68 1.01 5.81 6.40
N LYS A 69 1.84 4.82 6.76
CA LYS A 69 3.23 4.70 6.28
C LYS A 69 3.42 3.58 5.25
N GLY A 70 2.39 2.79 4.98
CA GLY A 70 2.56 1.66 4.07
C GLY A 70 1.39 0.71 4.04
N VAL A 71 1.49 -0.24 3.12
CA VAL A 71 0.47 -1.25 2.81
C VAL A 71 1.14 -2.62 2.78
N ALA A 72 0.47 -3.63 3.31
CA ALA A 72 0.85 -5.01 3.04
C ALA A 72 -0.02 -5.54 1.90
N ILE A 73 0.60 -6.17 0.91
CA ILE A 73 -0.07 -6.76 -0.24
C ILE A 73 0.17 -8.27 -0.32
N LEU A 74 -0.68 -8.94 -1.08
CA LEU A 74 -0.45 -10.25 -1.65
C LEU A 74 -0.28 -10.05 -3.16
N SER A 75 0.86 -10.48 -3.69
CA SER A 75 1.20 -10.41 -5.12
C SER A 75 1.60 -11.80 -5.60
N ASP A 76 1.26 -12.12 -6.85
CA ASP A 76 1.70 -13.36 -7.50
C ASP A 76 3.16 -13.24 -7.99
N ASP A 77 3.63 -12.00 -8.20
CA ASP A 77 4.96 -11.69 -8.70
C ASP A 77 6.01 -11.53 -7.58
N GLU A 78 7.25 -11.84 -7.91
CA GLU A 78 8.37 -11.70 -7.00
C GLU A 78 8.87 -10.24 -6.95
N LEU A 79 8.56 -9.54 -5.87
CA LEU A 79 9.08 -8.19 -5.62
C LEU A 79 10.38 -8.24 -4.81
N SER A 80 11.43 -7.59 -5.30
CA SER A 80 12.75 -7.55 -4.63
C SER A 80 12.77 -6.55 -3.48
N ILE A 81 13.34 -6.92 -2.33
CA ILE A 81 13.51 -6.00 -1.20
C ILE A 81 14.43 -4.83 -1.61
N GLY A 82 14.04 -3.60 -1.26
CA GLY A 82 14.73 -2.37 -1.63
C GLY A 82 14.26 -1.76 -2.96
N MET A 83 13.48 -2.49 -3.75
CA MET A 83 12.89 -2.00 -4.99
C MET A 83 11.93 -0.85 -4.71
N THR A 84 12.07 0.24 -5.47
CA THR A 84 11.10 1.34 -5.50
C THR A 84 10.17 1.16 -6.70
N LEU A 85 8.89 1.33 -6.49
CA LEU A 85 7.85 1.17 -7.52
C LEU A 85 6.80 2.29 -7.41
N SER A 86 6.08 2.53 -8.49
CA SER A 86 4.88 3.37 -8.46
C SER A 86 3.67 2.53 -8.04
N ILE A 87 2.75 3.11 -7.28
CA ILE A 87 1.62 2.40 -6.67
C ILE A 87 0.33 3.23 -6.77
N ALA A 88 -0.78 2.54 -7.05
CA ALA A 88 -2.12 3.07 -6.90
C ALA A 88 -2.97 2.16 -5.98
N ILE A 89 -3.69 2.76 -5.03
CA ILE A 89 -4.58 2.06 -4.10
C ILE A 89 -6.00 2.55 -4.33
N HIS A 90 -6.87 1.67 -4.81
CA HIS A 90 -8.23 2.06 -5.18
C HIS A 90 -9.20 1.96 -4.00
N GLN A 91 -10.01 3.00 -3.84
CA GLN A 91 -11.23 3.04 -3.04
C GLN A 91 -12.41 3.46 -3.94
N PRO A 92 -13.65 3.12 -3.57
CA PRO A 92 -14.81 3.40 -4.42
C PRO A 92 -14.98 4.87 -4.83
N GLU A 93 -14.47 5.82 -4.04
CA GLU A 93 -14.59 7.26 -4.28
C GLU A 93 -13.24 7.95 -4.56
N THR A 94 -12.11 7.25 -4.41
CA THR A 94 -10.77 7.86 -4.46
C THR A 94 -9.72 6.84 -4.85
N THR A 95 -8.76 7.23 -5.69
CA THR A 95 -7.56 6.44 -5.95
C THR A 95 -6.35 7.15 -5.37
N PHE A 96 -5.63 6.49 -4.45
CA PHE A 96 -4.39 7.02 -3.89
C PHE A 96 -3.21 6.64 -4.76
N VAL A 97 -2.43 7.62 -5.24
CA VAL A 97 -1.28 7.38 -6.13
C VAL A 97 0.01 7.88 -5.52
N GLY A 98 1.11 7.15 -5.71
CA GLY A 98 2.41 7.56 -5.20
C GLY A 98 3.52 6.57 -5.50
N LYS A 99 4.56 6.59 -4.66
CA LYS A 99 5.68 5.64 -4.74
C LYS A 99 5.83 4.87 -3.44
N ALA A 100 6.35 3.66 -3.53
CA ALA A 100 6.65 2.83 -2.37
C ALA A 100 7.94 2.04 -2.56
N ILE A 101 8.56 1.67 -1.44
CA ILE A 101 9.71 0.78 -1.39
C ILE A 101 9.33 -0.56 -0.76
N VAL A 102 9.79 -1.65 -1.36
CA VAL A 102 9.62 -3.01 -0.83
C VAL A 102 10.52 -3.17 0.40
N ARG A 103 9.94 -3.36 1.59
CA ARG A 103 10.70 -3.52 2.85
C ARG A 103 10.79 -4.95 3.34
N HIS A 104 9.84 -5.77 2.93
CA HIS A 104 9.72 -7.11 3.47
C HIS A 104 8.99 -8.01 2.47
N ARG A 105 9.43 -9.25 2.36
CA ARG A 105 8.79 -10.29 1.56
C ARG A 105 8.76 -11.59 2.35
N THR A 106 7.62 -12.28 2.31
CA THR A 106 7.50 -13.66 2.77
C THR A 106 6.68 -14.45 1.77
N GLU A 107 7.24 -15.55 1.28
CA GLU A 107 6.54 -16.47 0.41
C GLU A 107 5.51 -17.30 1.21
N ASN A 108 4.37 -17.58 0.60
CA ASN A 108 3.39 -18.52 1.12
C ASN A 108 2.73 -19.29 -0.03
N HIS A 109 1.90 -20.28 0.30
CA HIS A 109 1.20 -21.14 -0.67
C HIS A 109 0.20 -20.40 -1.59
N ARG A 110 -0.01 -19.09 -1.42
CA ARG A 110 -0.91 -18.24 -2.20
C ARG A 110 -0.19 -17.06 -2.85
N GLY A 111 1.13 -17.12 -2.98
CA GLY A 111 1.97 -16.05 -3.54
C GLY A 111 2.84 -15.35 -2.49
N HIS A 112 3.24 -14.13 -2.80
CA HIS A 112 4.18 -13.34 -2.00
C HIS A 112 3.44 -12.33 -1.14
N ARG A 113 3.59 -12.45 0.19
CA ARG A 113 3.18 -11.40 1.12
C ARG A 113 4.27 -10.34 1.17
N VAL A 114 3.98 -9.16 0.65
CA VAL A 114 4.93 -8.06 0.53
C VAL A 114 4.51 -6.89 1.42
N GLY A 115 5.48 -6.32 2.15
CA GLY A 115 5.31 -5.09 2.90
C GLY A 115 5.92 -3.92 2.11
N LEU A 116 5.08 -2.97 1.73
CA LEU A 116 5.48 -1.74 1.05
C LEU A 116 5.45 -0.57 2.04
N GLU A 117 6.51 0.24 2.06
CA GLU A 117 6.56 1.51 2.77
C GLU A 117 6.40 2.65 1.77
N PHE A 118 5.51 3.60 2.06
CA PHE A 118 5.29 4.75 1.18
C PHE A 118 6.48 5.71 1.23
N ILE A 119 6.83 6.23 0.06
CA ILE A 119 7.78 7.33 -0.07
C ILE A 119 6.95 8.61 -0.06
N LEU A 120 6.94 9.29 1.09
CA LEU A 120 6.13 10.49 1.38
C LEU A 120 6.91 11.78 1.19
#